data_AF-A0A7C5TXI5-F1
#
_entry.id   AF-A0A7C5TXI5-F1
#
_cell.length_a   1.000
_cell.length_b   1.000
_cell.length_c   1.000
_cell.angle_alpha   90.00
_cell.angle_beta   90.00
_cell.angle_gamma   90.00
#
_symmetry.space_group_name_H-M   'P 1'
#
loop_
_entity.id
_entity.type
_entity.pdbx_description
1 polymer ?
#
loop_
_entity_poly.entity_id
_entity_poly.type
_entity_poly.pdbx_seq_one_letter_code
_entity_poly.pdbx_strand_id
1 'polypeptide(L)'
;MHTMEIRSIISYIYEETNNLEKLMREEINDIIRENALRWLSYSISQSILDLFSTLVAELGLRKPPTYAEIAKPLLERGLIDNLLYNDIARIARFRNRIAHTYRKISLKELLEETEWLMRKTPEILNKIIYIIESENIDPAESVIEYLRRILRNIGDENDFIIAFILFGSRARGDHREDSDLDIAVLSKRSLDEDEIFKLSKEISDKLNLPIDKIDLVDLSRASNELIYKILRDGIPLYVRDYESYRRWVVHEYIRVLDEEEGFLETYYRRIKRKISSK
;
A
#
# COMPACT_ATOMS: atom_id res chain seq x y z
N MET A 1 16.00 -3.52 -7.85
CA MET A 1 15.71 -4.67 -6.98
C MET A 1 15.61 -4.32 -5.48
N HIS A 2 16.54 -3.58 -4.87
CA HIS A 2 16.52 -3.34 -3.41
C HIS A 2 15.55 -2.24 -2.91
N THR A 3 15.15 -1.30 -3.77
CA THR A 3 14.25 -0.19 -3.43
C THR A 3 12.78 -0.62 -3.20
N MET A 4 12.31 -1.68 -3.89
CA MET A 4 10.97 -2.26 -3.65
C MET A 4 10.85 -2.91 -2.27
N GLU A 5 11.96 -3.43 -1.75
CA GLU A 5 12.01 -4.10 -0.46
C GLU A 5 11.69 -3.10 0.67
N ILE A 6 12.31 -1.91 0.66
CA ILE A 6 12.05 -0.83 1.63
C ILE A 6 10.56 -0.43 1.66
N ARG A 7 9.94 -0.24 0.50
CA ARG A 7 8.53 0.17 0.39
C ARG A 7 7.56 -0.92 0.86
N SER A 8 7.86 -2.18 0.53
CA SER A 8 7.08 -3.33 0.99
C SER A 8 7.13 -3.46 2.50
N ILE A 9 8.31 -3.25 3.11
CA ILE A 9 8.50 -3.29 4.56
C ILE A 9 7.73 -2.14 5.24
N ILE A 10 7.80 -0.91 4.71
CA ILE A 10 7.04 0.22 5.26
C ILE A 10 5.53 -0.03 5.22
N SER A 11 5.02 -0.53 4.09
CA SER A 11 3.58 -0.83 3.92
C SER A 11 3.13 -1.92 4.89
N TYR A 12 3.93 -2.97 5.05
CA TYR A 12 3.70 -4.03 6.01
C TYR A 12 3.70 -3.52 7.46
N ILE A 13 4.62 -2.62 7.83
CA ILE A 13 4.64 -2.00 9.17
C ILE A 13 3.36 -1.21 9.43
N TYR A 14 2.85 -0.45 8.45
CA TYR A 14 1.58 0.27 8.59
C TYR A 14 0.39 -0.67 8.79
N GLU A 15 0.32 -1.74 8.00
CA GLU A 15 -0.76 -2.75 8.11
C GLU A 15 -0.75 -3.42 9.49
N GLU A 16 0.41 -3.89 9.94
CA GLU A 16 0.57 -4.54 11.24
C GLU A 16 0.29 -3.58 12.40
N THR A 17 0.67 -2.30 12.27
CA THR A 17 0.35 -1.27 13.25
C THR A 17 -1.16 -1.03 13.33
N ASN A 18 -1.87 -0.99 12.19
CA ASN A 18 -3.33 -0.86 12.17
C ASN A 18 -4.04 -2.09 12.75
N ASN A 19 -3.54 -3.30 12.46
CA ASN A 19 -4.04 -4.54 13.07
C ASN A 19 -3.83 -4.54 14.59
N LEU A 20 -2.67 -4.05 15.04
CA LEU A 20 -2.37 -3.89 16.45
C LEU A 20 -3.25 -2.84 17.13
N GLU A 21 -3.50 -1.68 16.49
CA GLU A 21 -4.44 -0.67 16.97
C GLU A 21 -5.84 -1.24 17.17
N LYS A 22 -6.34 -2.04 16.21
CA LYS A 22 -7.64 -2.70 16.32
C LYS A 22 -7.66 -3.66 17.52
N LEU A 23 -6.62 -4.47 17.68
CA LEU A 23 -6.50 -5.40 18.81
C LEU A 23 -6.48 -4.66 20.15
N MET A 24 -5.76 -3.55 20.25
CA MET A 24 -5.62 -2.77 21.49
C MET A 24 -6.86 -1.95 21.87
N ARG A 25 -7.87 -1.86 21.00
CA ARG A 25 -9.20 -1.32 21.35
C ARG A 25 -10.04 -2.31 22.15
N GLU A 26 -9.68 -3.58 22.13
CA GLU A 26 -10.34 -4.64 22.89
C GLU A 26 -9.57 -4.95 24.18
N GLU A 27 -10.25 -5.56 25.15
CA GLU A 27 -9.60 -6.04 26.37
C GLU A 27 -8.77 -7.31 26.07
N ILE A 28 -7.49 -7.32 26.49
CA ILE A 28 -6.60 -8.46 26.36
C ILE A 28 -6.75 -9.37 27.60
N ASN A 29 -7.78 -10.21 27.61
CA ASN A 29 -8.15 -11.05 28.75
C ASN A 29 -7.99 -12.55 28.51
N ASP A 30 -7.51 -12.96 27.33
CA ASP A 30 -7.30 -14.36 26.96
C ASP A 30 -5.95 -14.61 26.27
N ILE A 31 -5.56 -15.88 26.24
CA ILE A 31 -4.27 -16.33 25.71
C ILE A 31 -4.13 -16.10 24.20
N ILE A 32 -5.23 -16.11 23.43
CA ILE A 32 -5.21 -15.90 21.98
C ILE A 32 -4.89 -14.44 21.71
N ARG A 33 -5.58 -13.51 22.39
CA ARG A 33 -5.33 -12.07 22.29
C ARG A 33 -3.94 -11.70 22.78
N GLU A 34 -3.46 -12.28 23.88
CA GLU A 34 -2.09 -12.06 24.34
C GLU A 34 -1.07 -12.56 23.31
N ASN A 35 -1.28 -13.72 22.70
CA ASN A 35 -0.40 -14.22 21.65
C ASN A 35 -0.43 -13.36 20.37
N ALA A 36 -1.60 -12.86 19.99
CA ALA A 36 -1.73 -11.92 18.88
C ALA A 36 -0.98 -10.60 19.16
N LEU A 37 -1.10 -10.07 20.38
CA LEU A 37 -0.37 -8.89 20.84
C LEU A 37 1.14 -9.12 20.75
N ARG A 38 1.63 -10.27 21.23
CA ARG A 38 3.04 -10.67 21.14
C ARG A 38 3.51 -10.75 19.68
N TRP A 39 2.72 -11.41 18.83
CA TRP A 39 3.05 -11.58 17.41
C TRP A 39 3.14 -10.25 16.67
N LEU A 40 2.12 -9.40 16.76
CA LEU A 40 2.08 -8.10 16.09
C LEU A 40 3.20 -7.19 16.59
N SER A 41 3.44 -7.16 17.91
CA SER A 41 4.55 -6.38 18.50
C SER A 41 5.92 -6.87 18.01
N TYR A 42 6.10 -8.18 17.91
CA TYR A 42 7.32 -8.79 17.38
C TYR A 42 7.48 -8.49 15.89
N SER A 43 6.41 -8.65 15.11
CA SER A 43 6.33 -8.43 13.66
C SER A 43 6.73 -6.99 13.31
N ILE A 44 6.09 -5.99 13.94
CA ILE A 44 6.42 -4.57 13.75
C ILE A 44 7.88 -4.30 14.11
N SER A 45 8.35 -4.80 15.26
CA SER A 45 9.73 -4.60 15.69
C SER A 45 10.74 -5.22 14.72
N GLN A 46 10.46 -6.43 14.22
CA GLN A 46 11.30 -7.11 13.24
C GLN A 46 11.36 -6.34 11.93
N SER A 47 10.20 -5.92 11.40
CA SER A 47 10.12 -5.17 10.15
C SER A 47 10.83 -3.82 10.23
N ILE A 48 10.75 -3.11 11.37
CA ILE A 48 11.52 -1.88 11.57
C ILE A 48 13.03 -2.18 11.52
N LEU A 49 13.50 -3.26 12.14
CA LEU A 49 14.93 -3.61 12.11
C LEU A 49 15.40 -4.02 10.71
N ASP A 50 14.55 -4.74 9.97
CA ASP A 50 14.82 -5.12 8.58
C ASP A 50 14.88 -3.88 7.68
N LEU A 51 13.98 -2.90 7.89
CA LEU A 51 14.03 -1.59 7.21
C LEU A 51 15.37 -0.88 7.43
N PHE A 52 15.87 -0.84 8.67
CA PHE A 52 17.20 -0.27 8.96
C PHE A 52 18.34 -1.07 8.33
N SER A 53 18.23 -2.41 8.32
CA SER A 53 19.23 -3.28 7.68
C SER A 53 19.31 -3.03 6.18
N THR A 54 18.16 -2.91 5.50
CA THR A 54 18.09 -2.58 4.08
C THR A 54 18.62 -1.18 3.82
N LEU A 55 18.26 -0.19 4.65
CA LEU A 55 18.75 1.18 4.52
C LEU A 55 20.30 1.28 4.63
N VAL A 56 20.89 0.58 5.60
CA VAL A 56 22.35 0.50 5.77
C VAL A 56 23.02 -0.14 4.55
N ALA A 57 22.40 -1.17 3.97
CA ALA A 57 22.90 -1.85 2.78
C ALA A 57 22.85 -0.95 1.54
N GLU A 58 21.71 -0.27 1.32
CA GLU A 58 21.51 0.64 0.18
C GLU A 58 22.47 1.83 0.20
N LEU A 59 22.77 2.35 1.38
CA LEU A 59 23.75 3.42 1.57
C LEU A 59 25.21 2.97 1.43
N GLY A 60 25.46 1.68 1.19
CA GLY A 60 26.81 1.11 1.12
C GLY A 60 27.57 1.22 2.43
N LEU A 61 26.89 1.26 3.57
CA LEU A 61 27.51 1.43 4.89
C LEU A 61 28.01 0.11 5.45
N ARG A 62 28.96 0.20 6.39
CA ARG A 62 29.45 -0.96 7.14
C ARG A 62 28.29 -1.63 7.90
N LYS A 63 28.08 -2.93 7.71
CA LYS A 63 27.09 -3.68 8.50
C LYS A 63 27.55 -3.76 9.97
N PRO A 64 26.70 -3.41 10.93
CA PRO A 64 27.04 -3.50 12.35
C PRO A 64 26.96 -4.96 12.85
N PRO A 65 27.62 -5.29 13.97
CA PRO A 65 27.71 -6.67 14.47
C PRO A 65 26.41 -7.20 15.09
N THR A 66 25.45 -6.33 15.44
CA THR A 66 24.20 -6.72 16.09
C THR A 66 23.02 -5.83 15.67
N TYR A 67 21.79 -6.35 15.78
CA TYR A 67 20.57 -5.57 15.56
C TYR A 67 20.42 -4.38 16.52
N ALA A 68 20.95 -4.47 17.74
CA ALA A 68 20.93 -3.35 18.69
C ALA A 68 21.82 -2.17 18.24
N GLU A 69 22.80 -2.44 17.38
CA GLU A 69 23.67 -1.45 16.76
C GLU A 69 23.29 -1.17 15.30
N ILE A 70 22.14 -1.64 14.81
CA ILE A 70 21.76 -1.58 13.38
C ILE A 70 21.79 -0.15 12.83
N ALA A 71 21.44 0.82 13.67
CA ALA A 71 21.38 2.23 13.32
C ALA A 71 22.70 2.98 13.52
N LYS A 72 23.75 2.35 14.10
CA LYS A 72 25.04 2.98 14.39
C LYS A 72 25.73 3.58 13.15
N PRO A 73 25.77 2.92 11.98
CA PRO A 73 26.38 3.49 10.79
C PRO A 73 25.65 4.76 10.29
N LEU A 74 24.33 4.84 10.49
CA LEU A 74 23.53 6.01 10.14
C LEU A 74 23.81 7.17 11.08
N LEU A 75 24.01 6.89 12.38
CA LEU A 75 24.41 7.88 13.39
C LEU A 75 25.81 8.43 13.08
N GLU A 76 26.76 7.56 12.74
CA GLU A 76 28.14 7.94 12.38
C GLU A 76 28.18 8.84 11.14
N ARG A 77 27.26 8.64 10.19
CA ARG A 77 27.09 9.46 8.99
C ARG A 77 26.29 10.75 9.25
N GLY A 78 25.73 10.94 10.44
CA GLY A 78 24.93 12.11 10.81
C GLY A 78 23.51 12.11 10.25
N LEU A 79 23.01 10.98 9.75
CA LEU A 79 21.67 10.85 9.17
C LEU A 79 20.56 10.69 10.22
N ILE A 80 20.94 10.25 11.42
CA ILE A 80 20.02 10.14 12.57
C ILE A 80 20.65 10.77 13.81
N ASP A 81 19.79 11.16 14.75
CA ASP A 81 20.19 11.66 16.07
C ASP A 81 20.37 10.52 17.08
N ASN A 82 21.01 10.83 18.22
CA ASN A 82 21.16 9.90 19.34
C ASN A 82 19.80 9.42 19.88
N LEU A 83 18.75 10.23 19.75
CA LEU A 83 17.40 9.87 20.17
C LEU A 83 16.88 8.68 19.35
N LEU A 84 16.89 8.79 18.01
CA LEU A 84 16.45 7.71 17.14
C LEU A 84 17.34 6.47 17.29
N TYR A 85 18.66 6.64 17.41
CA TYR A 85 19.56 5.51 17.68
C TYR A 85 19.15 4.71 18.94
N ASN A 86 18.85 5.40 20.03
CA ASN A 86 18.42 4.78 21.27
C ASN A 86 17.03 4.11 21.16
N ASP A 87 16.11 4.70 20.39
CA ASP A 87 14.80 4.13 20.12
C ASP A 87 14.95 2.79 19.35
N ILE A 88 15.77 2.74 18.30
CA ILE A 88 16.01 1.50 17.55
C ILE A 88 16.69 0.43 18.41
N ALA A 89 17.66 0.82 19.25
CA ALA A 89 18.27 -0.10 20.20
C ALA A 89 17.25 -0.66 21.22
N ARG A 90 16.26 0.14 21.64
CA ARG A 90 15.15 -0.32 22.49
C ARG A 90 14.25 -1.32 21.74
N ILE A 91 13.90 -1.05 20.49
CA ILE A 91 13.11 -1.97 19.64
C ILE A 91 13.80 -3.32 19.51
N ALA A 92 15.11 -3.34 19.23
CA ALA A 92 15.90 -4.58 19.15
C ALA A 92 15.87 -5.38 20.46
N ARG A 93 16.00 -4.70 21.61
CA ARG A 93 15.89 -5.34 22.93
C ARG A 93 14.48 -5.88 23.19
N PHE A 94 13.44 -5.11 22.85
CA PHE A 94 12.06 -5.52 23.03
C PHE A 94 11.71 -6.76 22.19
N ARG A 95 12.04 -6.75 20.90
CA ARG A 95 11.92 -7.91 19.99
C ARG A 95 12.58 -9.16 20.55
N ASN A 96 13.80 -9.03 21.06
CA ASN A 96 14.52 -10.16 21.65
C ASN A 96 13.86 -10.66 22.94
N ARG A 97 13.32 -9.77 23.79
CA ARG A 97 12.55 -10.15 24.98
C ARG A 97 11.27 -10.91 24.64
N ILE A 98 10.59 -10.56 23.55
CA ILE A 98 9.40 -11.30 23.09
C ILE A 98 9.79 -12.70 22.59
N ALA A 99 10.89 -12.81 21.82
CA ALA A 99 11.35 -14.06 21.24
C ALA A 99 11.96 -15.05 22.25
N HIS A 100 12.58 -14.55 23.33
CA HIS A 100 13.24 -15.41 24.31
C HIS A 100 12.25 -16.03 25.31
N THR A 101 12.01 -17.34 25.13
CA THR A 101 11.12 -18.19 25.94
C THR A 101 11.47 -18.33 27.42
N TYR A 102 12.70 -17.98 27.86
CA TYR A 102 13.20 -18.21 29.22
C TYR A 102 13.01 -17.03 30.20
N ARG A 103 12.69 -15.82 29.72
CA ARG A 103 12.30 -14.67 30.56
C ARG A 103 10.98 -14.12 30.02
N LYS A 104 9.86 -14.71 30.45
CA LYS A 104 8.52 -14.26 30.05
C LYS A 104 8.33 -12.80 30.47
N ILE A 105 8.30 -11.91 29.50
CA ILE A 105 7.76 -10.55 29.67
C ILE A 105 6.32 -10.67 30.16
N SER A 106 5.99 -9.94 31.24
CA SER A 106 4.63 -9.93 31.78
C SER A 106 3.67 -9.24 30.82
N LEU A 107 2.36 -9.52 30.90
CA LEU A 107 1.36 -8.85 30.05
C LEU A 107 1.39 -7.33 30.24
N LYS A 108 1.57 -6.86 31.48
CA LYS A 108 1.69 -5.43 31.78
C LYS A 108 2.89 -4.79 31.05
N GLU A 109 4.07 -5.39 31.18
CA GLU A 109 5.28 -4.90 30.50
C GLU A 109 5.15 -4.98 28.98
N LEU A 110 4.49 -6.02 28.46
CA LEU A 110 4.22 -6.17 27.04
C LEU A 110 3.34 -5.02 26.53
N LEU A 111 2.23 -4.73 27.20
CA LEU A 111 1.34 -3.62 26.86
C LEU A 111 2.08 -2.27 26.89
N GLU A 112 2.83 -1.99 27.96
CA GLU A 112 3.59 -0.74 28.10
C GLU A 112 4.61 -0.54 26.96
N GLU A 113 5.35 -1.60 26.61
CA GLU A 113 6.31 -1.54 25.49
C GLU A 113 5.61 -1.48 24.13
N THR A 114 4.47 -2.15 23.96
CA THR A 114 3.69 -2.12 22.73
C THR A 114 3.07 -0.73 22.49
N GLU A 115 2.50 -0.08 23.51
CA GLU A 115 2.01 1.29 23.41
C GLU A 115 3.12 2.27 23.05
N TRP A 116 4.30 2.10 23.65
CA TRP A 116 5.48 2.89 23.31
C TRP A 116 5.90 2.66 21.84
N LEU A 117 5.93 1.40 21.40
CA LEU A 117 6.27 1.03 20.01
C LEU A 117 5.30 1.65 19.01
N MET A 118 4.00 1.55 19.26
CA MET A 118 2.96 2.13 18.40
C MET A 118 3.11 3.64 18.28
N ARG A 119 3.29 4.34 19.41
CA ARG A 119 3.48 5.80 19.41
C ARG A 119 4.74 6.20 18.63
N LYS A 120 5.82 5.42 18.74
CA LYS A 120 7.10 5.74 18.09
C LYS A 120 7.18 5.33 16.63
N THR A 121 6.41 4.34 16.19
CA THR A 121 6.47 3.81 14.82
C THR A 121 6.26 4.90 13.76
N PRO A 122 5.23 5.78 13.83
CA PRO A 122 5.07 6.87 12.86
C PRO A 122 6.24 7.86 12.85
N GLU A 123 6.80 8.21 14.02
CA GLU A 123 7.95 9.11 14.11
C GLU A 123 9.19 8.50 13.42
N ILE A 124 9.42 7.20 13.62
CA ILE A 124 10.53 6.45 13.02
C ILE A 124 10.35 6.36 11.50
N LEU A 125 9.16 5.98 11.04
CA LEU A 125 8.87 5.87 9.60
C LEU A 125 9.04 7.22 8.90
N ASN A 126 8.55 8.32 9.48
CA ASN A 126 8.73 9.66 8.91
C ASN A 126 10.20 10.06 8.83
N LYS A 127 11.00 9.79 9.87
CA LYS A 127 12.45 10.05 9.83
C LYS A 127 13.14 9.22 8.75
N ILE A 128 12.76 7.96 8.59
CA ILE A 128 13.32 7.08 7.55
C ILE A 128 12.93 7.56 6.16
N ILE A 129 11.66 7.90 5.93
CA ILE A 129 11.18 8.48 4.66
C ILE A 129 12.02 9.72 4.32
N TYR A 130 12.22 10.62 5.29
CA TYR A 130 13.07 11.80 5.11
C TYR A 130 14.53 11.46 4.73
N ILE A 131 15.15 10.46 5.37
CA ILE A 131 16.53 10.04 5.06
C ILE A 131 16.62 9.45 3.65
N ILE A 132 15.64 8.60 3.29
CA ILE A 132 15.57 7.99 1.97
C ILE A 132 15.43 9.11 0.91
N GLU A 133 14.58 10.12 1.16
CA GLU A 133 14.42 11.31 0.32
C GLU A 133 15.69 12.20 0.26
N SER A 134 16.37 12.43 1.39
CA SER A 134 17.49 13.40 1.49
C SER A 134 18.81 12.88 0.93
N GLU A 135 19.09 11.58 1.08
CA GLU A 135 20.35 10.96 0.63
C GLU A 135 20.29 10.51 -0.83
N ASN A 136 19.21 10.82 -1.55
CA ASN A 136 18.99 10.36 -2.92
C ASN A 136 19.09 8.81 -3.02
N ILE A 137 18.83 8.11 -1.90
CA ILE A 137 18.67 6.64 -1.82
C ILE A 137 17.27 6.37 -2.35
N ASP A 138 17.09 6.49 -3.65
CA ASP A 138 15.83 6.99 -4.14
C ASP A 138 14.53 6.27 -3.65
N PRO A 139 13.56 6.99 -3.06
CA PRO A 139 12.14 6.75 -3.21
C PRO A 139 11.54 7.88 -4.08
N ALA A 140 11.97 8.08 -5.34
CA ALA A 140 11.56 9.22 -6.16
C ALA A 140 10.08 9.06 -6.47
N GLU A 141 9.25 9.87 -5.80
CA GLU A 141 7.80 9.71 -5.84
C GLU A 141 7.38 8.28 -5.40
N SER A 142 6.16 8.04 -4.97
CA SER A 142 5.65 6.68 -5.23
C SER A 142 5.56 6.52 -6.74
N VAL A 143 5.75 5.32 -7.31
CA VAL A 143 5.33 5.10 -8.72
C VAL A 143 3.92 5.69 -8.90
N ILE A 144 3.07 5.56 -7.87
CA ILE A 144 1.77 6.22 -7.76
C ILE A 144 1.85 7.76 -7.78
N GLU A 145 2.74 8.42 -7.06
CA GLU A 145 2.88 9.89 -7.05
C GLU A 145 3.47 10.43 -8.36
N TYR A 146 4.42 9.71 -8.97
CA TYR A 146 4.93 10.01 -10.31
C TYR A 146 3.81 9.88 -11.33
N LEU A 147 3.04 8.79 -11.25
CA LEU A 147 1.84 8.59 -12.07
C LEU A 147 0.80 9.69 -11.80
N ARG A 148 0.56 10.09 -10.55
CA ARG A 148 -0.35 11.19 -10.19
C ARG A 148 0.09 12.49 -10.82
N ARG A 149 1.37 12.83 -10.77
CA ARG A 149 1.90 14.06 -11.38
C ARG A 149 1.71 14.05 -12.89
N ILE A 150 2.09 12.96 -13.55
CA ILE A 150 1.98 12.82 -15.01
C ILE A 150 0.51 12.85 -15.45
N LEU A 151 -0.35 12.07 -14.81
CA LEU A 151 -1.77 12.00 -15.14
C LEU A 151 -2.54 13.26 -14.75
N ARG A 152 -2.08 14.01 -13.74
CA ARG A 152 -2.60 15.36 -13.45
C ARG A 152 -2.33 16.30 -14.60
N ASN A 153 -1.10 16.35 -15.13
CA ASN A 153 -0.78 17.21 -16.26
C ASN A 153 -1.64 16.87 -17.51
N ILE A 154 -1.75 15.58 -17.85
CA ILE A 154 -2.60 15.11 -18.96
C ILE A 154 -4.06 15.44 -18.68
N GLY A 155 -4.52 15.17 -17.46
CA GLY A 155 -5.88 15.42 -17.01
C GLY A 155 -6.25 16.89 -17.11
N ASP A 156 -5.35 17.80 -16.71
CA ASP A 156 -5.53 19.26 -16.72
C ASP A 156 -5.51 19.84 -18.15
N GLU A 157 -4.76 19.24 -19.07
CA GLU A 157 -4.75 19.58 -20.50
C GLU A 157 -6.03 19.15 -21.24
N ASN A 158 -6.79 18.19 -20.68
CA ASN A 158 -7.96 17.60 -21.30
C ASN A 158 -9.25 17.80 -20.46
N ASP A 159 -10.00 18.87 -20.74
CA ASP A 159 -11.20 19.27 -19.97
C ASP A 159 -12.35 18.24 -19.95
N PHE A 160 -12.34 17.26 -20.85
CA PHE A 160 -13.32 16.18 -20.88
C PHE A 160 -13.00 15.04 -19.90
N ILE A 161 -11.79 15.00 -19.33
CA ILE A 161 -11.37 13.97 -18.37
C ILE A 161 -11.84 14.37 -16.96
N ILE A 162 -12.55 13.45 -16.32
CA ILE A 162 -13.04 13.58 -14.94
C ILE A 162 -12.05 12.94 -13.98
N ALA A 163 -11.57 11.73 -14.28
CA ALA A 163 -10.64 11.01 -13.41
C ALA A 163 -9.76 10.01 -14.17
N PHE A 164 -8.57 9.75 -13.62
CA PHE A 164 -7.74 8.58 -13.93
C PHE A 164 -7.61 7.72 -12.68
N ILE A 165 -7.76 6.41 -12.83
CA ILE A 165 -7.78 5.46 -11.71
C ILE A 165 -6.86 4.29 -12.04
N LEU A 166 -5.88 4.02 -11.17
CA LEU A 166 -5.06 2.82 -11.24
C LEU A 166 -5.90 1.62 -10.77
N PHE A 167 -5.85 0.52 -11.50
CA PHE A 167 -6.44 -0.74 -11.05
C PHE A 167 -5.48 -1.91 -11.30
N GLY A 168 -5.95 -3.14 -11.13
CA GLY A 168 -5.15 -4.32 -11.46
C GLY A 168 -4.09 -4.67 -10.41
N SER A 169 -3.05 -5.40 -10.81
CA SER A 169 -2.02 -5.94 -9.90
C SER A 169 -1.24 -4.85 -9.18
N ARG A 170 -1.05 -3.70 -9.83
CA ARG A 170 -0.37 -2.52 -9.26
C ARG A 170 -1.19 -1.82 -8.18
N ALA A 171 -2.52 -1.82 -8.29
CA ALA A 171 -3.40 -1.24 -7.27
C ALA A 171 -3.55 -2.15 -6.03
N ARG A 172 -3.44 -3.48 -6.20
CA ARG A 172 -3.55 -4.47 -5.09
C ARG A 172 -2.25 -4.72 -4.32
N GLY A 173 -1.09 -4.26 -4.83
CA GLY A 173 0.21 -4.45 -4.17
C GLY A 173 0.94 -5.75 -4.52
N ASP A 174 0.36 -6.61 -5.36
CA ASP A 174 0.88 -7.96 -5.69
C ASP A 174 1.87 -7.98 -6.88
N HIS A 175 2.42 -6.83 -7.29
CA HIS A 175 3.06 -6.66 -8.59
C HIS A 175 4.49 -7.23 -8.66
N ARG A 176 4.86 -7.71 -9.86
CA ARG A 176 6.23 -8.00 -10.30
C ARG A 176 6.72 -6.86 -11.21
N GLU A 177 8.04 -6.67 -11.37
CA GLU A 177 8.65 -5.57 -12.15
C GLU A 177 8.17 -5.47 -13.63
N ASP A 178 7.50 -6.50 -14.16
CA ASP A 178 7.05 -6.64 -15.54
C ASP A 178 5.55 -6.42 -15.77
N SER A 179 4.76 -6.14 -14.72
CA SER A 179 3.30 -6.03 -14.83
C SER A 179 2.88 -4.80 -15.64
N ASP A 180 1.86 -4.94 -16.49
CA ASP A 180 1.32 -3.84 -17.29
C ASP A 180 0.71 -2.74 -16.39
N LEU A 181 0.60 -1.52 -16.92
CA LEU A 181 0.03 -0.38 -16.22
C LEU A 181 -1.44 -0.23 -16.59
N ASP A 182 -2.31 -0.80 -15.75
CA ASP A 182 -3.76 -0.77 -15.93
C ASP A 182 -4.36 0.55 -15.40
N ILE A 183 -4.79 1.43 -16.31
CA ILE A 183 -5.40 2.73 -15.98
C ILE A 183 -6.81 2.79 -16.56
N ALA A 184 -7.76 3.18 -15.72
CA ALA A 184 -9.12 3.50 -16.15
C ALA A 184 -9.27 5.00 -16.28
N VAL A 185 -9.94 5.44 -17.35
CA VAL A 185 -10.31 6.84 -17.57
C VAL A 185 -11.81 7.02 -17.44
N LEU A 186 -12.20 7.98 -16.60
CA LEU A 186 -13.58 8.48 -16.53
C LEU A 186 -13.63 9.83 -17.26
N SER A 187 -14.51 9.94 -18.24
CA SER A 187 -14.67 11.13 -19.08
C SER A 187 -16.13 11.59 -19.14
N LYS A 188 -16.35 12.86 -19.49
CA LYS A 188 -17.68 13.48 -19.69
C LYS A 188 -18.47 12.87 -20.85
N ARG A 189 -17.78 12.15 -21.74
CA ARG A 189 -18.31 11.45 -22.92
C ARG A 189 -17.52 10.17 -23.16
N SER A 190 -18.08 9.22 -23.89
CA SER A 190 -17.33 8.07 -24.38
C SER A 190 -16.21 8.51 -25.31
N LEU A 191 -15.08 7.81 -25.24
CA LEU A 191 -13.92 8.00 -26.10
C LEU A 191 -13.93 6.95 -27.20
N ASP A 192 -13.54 7.35 -28.41
CA ASP A 192 -13.31 6.40 -29.50
C ASP A 192 -11.92 5.74 -29.41
N GLU A 193 -11.67 4.75 -30.26
CA GLU A 193 -10.41 3.99 -30.26
C GLU A 193 -9.20 4.88 -30.58
N ASP A 194 -9.36 5.89 -31.44
CA ASP A 194 -8.29 6.82 -31.81
C ASP A 194 -7.94 7.76 -30.65
N GLU A 195 -8.94 8.20 -29.89
CA GLU A 195 -8.76 9.03 -28.70
C GLU A 195 -8.08 8.26 -27.56
N ILE A 196 -8.50 7.02 -27.32
CA ILE A 196 -7.86 6.13 -26.33
C ILE A 196 -6.41 5.85 -26.74
N PHE A 197 -6.15 5.58 -28.02
CA PHE A 197 -4.80 5.36 -28.51
C PHE A 197 -3.91 6.60 -28.33
N LYS A 198 -4.42 7.80 -28.63
CA LYS A 198 -3.69 9.06 -28.42
C LYS A 198 -3.36 9.31 -26.96
N LEU A 199 -4.32 9.12 -26.06
CA LEU A 199 -4.10 9.26 -24.61
C LEU A 199 -3.10 8.22 -24.09
N SER A 200 -3.21 6.96 -24.53
CA SER A 200 -2.29 5.90 -24.17
C SER A 200 -0.86 6.22 -24.62
N LYS A 201 -0.72 6.75 -25.85
CA LYS A 201 0.56 7.21 -26.38
C LYS A 201 1.12 8.38 -25.58
N GLU A 202 0.30 9.36 -25.23
CA GLU A 202 0.74 10.48 -24.39
C GLU A 202 1.22 10.03 -23.01
N ILE A 203 0.50 9.09 -22.38
CA ILE A 203 0.90 8.47 -21.11
C ILE A 203 2.23 7.71 -21.28
N SER A 204 2.35 6.89 -22.32
CA SER A 204 3.56 6.14 -22.66
C SER A 204 4.78 7.06 -22.85
N ASP A 205 4.64 8.12 -23.64
CA ASP A 205 5.69 9.11 -23.92
C ASP A 205 6.12 9.85 -22.64
N LYS A 206 5.16 10.29 -21.81
CA LYS A 206 5.46 11.01 -20.56
C LYS A 206 6.05 10.11 -19.46
N LEU A 207 5.75 8.81 -19.48
CA LEU A 207 6.30 7.81 -18.53
C LEU A 207 7.57 7.11 -19.02
N ASN A 208 7.97 7.34 -20.28
CA ASN A 208 9.07 6.63 -20.94
C ASN A 208 8.92 5.10 -20.87
N LEU A 209 7.68 4.62 -21.06
CA LEU A 209 7.33 3.19 -21.06
C LEU A 209 6.90 2.76 -22.48
N PRO A 210 7.16 1.50 -22.88
CA PRO A 210 6.60 0.97 -24.12
C PRO A 210 5.07 1.07 -24.15
N ILE A 211 4.49 1.41 -25.30
CA ILE A 211 3.03 1.57 -25.44
C ILE A 211 2.26 0.29 -25.11
N ASP A 212 2.85 -0.88 -25.40
CA ASP A 212 2.32 -2.20 -25.06
C ASP A 212 2.25 -2.48 -23.55
N LYS A 213 2.88 -1.64 -22.73
CA LYS A 213 2.82 -1.68 -21.27
C LYS A 213 1.75 -0.79 -20.66
N ILE A 214 1.00 -0.05 -21.47
CA ILE A 214 -0.08 0.83 -21.02
C ILE A 214 -1.42 0.24 -21.46
N ASP A 215 -2.25 -0.20 -20.49
CA ASP A 215 -3.63 -0.60 -20.76
C ASP A 215 -4.58 0.49 -20.25
N LEU A 216 -5.14 1.27 -21.18
CA LEU A 216 -6.07 2.35 -20.88
C LEU A 216 -7.50 1.95 -21.23
N VAL A 217 -8.37 1.89 -20.21
CA VAL A 217 -9.77 1.49 -20.37
C VAL A 217 -10.72 2.67 -20.16
N ASP A 218 -11.63 2.89 -21.13
CA ASP A 218 -12.77 3.81 -20.99
C ASP A 218 -13.85 3.21 -20.09
N LEU A 219 -14.10 3.85 -18.95
CA LEU A 219 -15.13 3.41 -17.99
C LEU A 219 -16.55 3.46 -18.53
N SER A 220 -16.83 4.26 -19.56
CA SER A 220 -18.16 4.31 -20.19
C SER A 220 -18.49 3.03 -20.98
N ARG A 221 -17.48 2.23 -21.30
CA ARG A 221 -17.60 0.98 -22.08
C ARG A 221 -17.09 -0.25 -21.34
N ALA A 222 -16.65 -0.10 -20.09
CA ALA A 222 -16.12 -1.19 -19.27
C ALA A 222 -17.21 -2.20 -18.87
N SER A 223 -16.84 -3.47 -18.74
CA SER A 223 -17.74 -4.51 -18.23
C SER A 223 -18.06 -4.28 -16.75
N ASN A 224 -19.21 -4.76 -16.27
CA ASN A 224 -19.58 -4.64 -14.87
C ASN A 224 -18.60 -5.34 -13.92
N GLU A 225 -18.00 -6.46 -14.33
CA GLU A 225 -16.94 -7.12 -13.57
C GLU A 225 -15.71 -6.22 -13.37
N LEU A 226 -15.34 -5.46 -14.41
CA LEU A 226 -14.20 -4.53 -14.33
C LEU A 226 -14.55 -3.29 -13.51
N ILE A 227 -15.74 -2.72 -13.69
CA ILE A 227 -16.26 -1.62 -12.87
C ILE A 227 -16.21 -2.02 -11.38
N TYR A 228 -16.71 -3.21 -11.03
CA TYR A 228 -16.68 -3.71 -9.64
C TYR A 228 -15.26 -3.77 -9.07
N LYS A 229 -14.31 -4.32 -9.83
CA LYS A 229 -12.89 -4.37 -9.41
C LYS A 229 -12.31 -2.97 -9.18
N ILE A 230 -12.64 -2.02 -10.06
CA ILE A 230 -12.16 -0.62 -9.96
C ILE A 230 -12.78 0.09 -8.76
N LEU A 231 -14.06 -0.13 -8.47
CA LEU A 231 -14.72 0.45 -7.29
C LEU A 231 -14.16 -0.12 -5.98
N ARG A 232 -13.79 -1.41 -5.97
CA ARG A 232 -13.27 -2.09 -4.78
C ARG A 232 -11.79 -1.83 -4.51
N ASP A 233 -10.96 -1.93 -5.54
CA ASP A 233 -9.50 -1.96 -5.42
C ASP A 233 -8.82 -0.74 -6.08
N GLY A 234 -9.55 0.10 -6.79
CA GLY A 234 -8.99 1.17 -7.60
C GLY A 234 -8.42 2.32 -6.78
N ILE A 235 -7.27 2.85 -7.21
CA ILE A 235 -6.61 4.01 -6.60
C ILE A 235 -6.76 5.21 -7.54
N PRO A 236 -7.55 6.25 -7.16
CA PRO A 236 -7.63 7.47 -7.94
C PRO A 236 -6.25 8.14 -8.03
N LEU A 237 -5.78 8.33 -9.26
CA LEU A 237 -4.52 9.04 -9.57
C LEU A 237 -4.78 10.50 -9.96
N TYR A 238 -5.94 10.78 -10.52
CA TYR A 238 -6.38 12.14 -10.84
C TYR A 238 -7.89 12.23 -10.71
N VAL A 239 -8.38 13.34 -10.15
CA VAL A 239 -9.80 13.69 -10.11
C VAL A 239 -9.91 15.19 -10.31
N ARG A 240 -10.49 15.61 -11.43
CA ARG A 240 -10.75 17.02 -11.75
C ARG A 240 -11.95 17.56 -10.97
N ASP A 241 -13.05 16.81 -11.01
CA ASP A 241 -14.32 17.16 -10.38
C ASP A 241 -14.76 16.04 -9.43
N TYR A 242 -14.52 16.27 -8.15
CA TYR A 242 -14.85 15.32 -7.08
C TYR A 242 -16.35 15.04 -6.97
N GLU A 243 -17.22 16.00 -7.27
CA GLU A 243 -18.67 15.80 -7.19
C GLU A 243 -19.17 14.92 -8.35
N SER A 244 -18.66 15.14 -9.57
CA SER A 244 -18.98 14.26 -10.70
C SER A 244 -18.39 12.86 -10.51
N TYR A 245 -17.17 12.74 -10.02
CA TYR A 245 -16.56 11.45 -9.70
C TYR A 245 -17.35 10.69 -8.63
N ARG A 246 -17.71 11.36 -7.51
CA ARG A 246 -18.51 10.75 -6.45
C ARG A 246 -19.89 10.31 -6.93
N ARG A 247 -20.58 11.13 -7.75
CA ARG A 247 -21.86 10.75 -8.35
C ARG A 247 -21.73 9.50 -9.22
N TRP A 248 -20.67 9.42 -10.03
CA TRP A 248 -20.38 8.23 -10.81
C TRP A 248 -20.14 7.01 -9.92
N VAL A 249 -19.28 7.10 -8.90
CA VAL A 249 -19.00 6.00 -7.96
C VAL A 249 -20.30 5.47 -7.32
N VAL A 250 -21.15 6.35 -6.81
CA VAL A 250 -22.43 5.95 -6.19
C VAL A 250 -23.35 5.29 -7.20
N HIS A 251 -23.50 5.87 -8.39
CA HIS A 251 -24.36 5.34 -9.44
C HIS A 251 -23.91 3.94 -9.88
N GLU A 252 -22.60 3.77 -10.16
CA GLU A 252 -22.08 2.48 -10.61
C GLU A 252 -22.09 1.43 -9.52
N TYR A 253 -21.86 1.81 -8.28
CA TYR A 253 -21.96 0.89 -7.15
C TYR A 253 -23.39 0.33 -7.01
N ILE A 254 -24.41 1.19 -7.10
CA ILE A 254 -25.82 0.76 -7.08
C ILE A 254 -26.13 -0.13 -8.28
N ARG A 255 -25.78 0.29 -9.51
CA ARG A 255 -26.03 -0.50 -10.73
C ARG A 255 -25.40 -1.88 -10.64
N VAL A 256 -24.13 -1.97 -10.23
CA VAL A 256 -23.41 -3.24 -10.12
C VAL A 256 -24.05 -4.15 -9.07
N LEU A 257 -24.49 -3.60 -7.93
CA LEU A 257 -25.19 -4.37 -6.90
C LEU A 257 -26.58 -4.85 -7.36
N ASP A 258 -27.37 -3.99 -8.01
CA ASP A 258 -28.69 -4.34 -8.54
C ASP A 258 -28.59 -5.45 -9.59
N GLU A 259 -27.55 -5.41 -10.43
CA GLU A 259 -27.25 -6.46 -11.38
C GLU A 259 -26.72 -7.74 -10.70
N GLU A 260 -25.85 -7.65 -9.69
CA GLU A 260 -25.37 -8.80 -8.93
C GLU A 260 -26.51 -9.53 -8.19
N GLU A 261 -27.49 -8.80 -7.63
CA GLU A 261 -28.70 -9.41 -7.05
C GLU A 261 -29.52 -10.15 -8.12
N GLY A 262 -29.66 -9.58 -9.32
CA GLY A 262 -30.27 -10.24 -10.48
C GLY A 262 -29.50 -11.48 -10.98
N PHE A 263 -28.16 -11.44 -10.91
CA PHE A 263 -27.28 -12.56 -11.25
C PHE A 263 -27.31 -13.66 -10.20
N LEU A 264 -27.34 -13.34 -8.90
CA LEU A 264 -27.54 -14.30 -7.81
C LEU A 264 -28.86 -15.02 -7.98
N GLU A 265 -29.95 -14.32 -8.29
CA GLU A 265 -31.24 -14.96 -8.51
C GLU A 265 -31.27 -15.85 -9.77
N THR A 266 -30.61 -15.44 -10.85
CA THR A 266 -30.48 -16.22 -12.09
C THR A 266 -29.57 -17.45 -11.92
N TYR A 267 -28.46 -17.30 -11.18
CA TYR A 267 -27.51 -18.35 -10.83
C TYR A 267 -28.14 -19.36 -9.86
N TYR A 268 -28.87 -18.88 -8.84
CA TYR A 268 -29.63 -19.72 -7.91
C TYR A 268 -30.75 -20.49 -8.61
N ARG A 269 -31.48 -19.88 -9.56
CA ARG A 269 -32.47 -20.59 -10.41
C ARG A 269 -31.82 -21.67 -11.28
N ARG A 270 -30.61 -21.44 -11.83
CA ARG A 270 -29.85 -22.44 -12.60
C ARG A 270 -29.36 -23.60 -11.73
N ILE A 271 -28.85 -23.32 -10.54
CA ILE A 271 -28.42 -24.34 -9.57
C ILE A 271 -29.63 -25.13 -9.06
N LYS A 272 -30.73 -24.47 -8.71
CA LYS A 272 -31.98 -25.11 -8.28
C LYS A 272 -32.57 -26.03 -9.35
N ARG A 273 -32.52 -25.64 -10.63
CA ARG A 273 -32.90 -26.53 -11.75
C ARG A 273 -32.00 -27.76 -11.86
N LYS A 274 -30.68 -27.63 -11.66
CA LYS A 274 -29.73 -28.75 -11.68
C LYS A 274 -29.87 -29.70 -10.48
N ILE A 275 -30.27 -29.18 -9.31
CA ILE A 275 -30.54 -29.97 -8.11
C ILE A 275 -31.90 -30.67 -8.18
N SER A 276 -32.89 -30.06 -8.85
CA SER A 276 -34.25 -30.62 -9.01
C SER A 276 -34.39 -31.58 -10.21
N SER A 277 -33.31 -31.80 -10.97
CA SER A 277 -33.27 -32.71 -12.13
C SER A 277 -32.37 -33.93 -11.88
N LYS A 278 -32.21 -34.34 -10.62
CA LYS A 278 -31.54 -35.57 -10.19
C LYS A 278 -32.47 -36.40 -9.33
#